data_AF-A0A955EIU8-F1
#
_entry.id   AF-A0A955EIU8-F1
#
_cell.length_a   1.000
_cell.length_b   1.000
_cell.length_c   1.000
_cell.angle_alpha   90.00
_cell.angle_beta   90.00
_cell.angle_gamma   90.00
#
_symmetry.space_group_name_H-M   'P 1'
#
loop_
_entity.id
_entity.type
_entity.pdbx_description
1 polymer ?
#
loop_
_entity_poly.entity_id
_entity_poly.type
_entity_poly.pdbx_seq_one_letter_code
_entity_poly.pdbx_strand_id
1 'polypeptide(L)'
;MRDPAGGIVGVRLRSETGYKWSVRGSRQGLFIADGVDISREPLVIAEGPTDTAALLGVGVAAIGRPSCLGAVAETIAFTRRHAINSTIVLSDGDEPGRRGALVLARRLGAYCLDVRIAPPPRRFKDAREWVASGVEATEVIQTLSAAAQRIEVRTMAHGEQS
;
A
#
# COMPACT_ATOMS: atom_id res chain seq x y z
N MET A 1 6.51 -3.48 12.21
CA MET A 1 5.82 -2.25 11.77
C MET A 1 6.76 -1.09 12.02
N ARG A 2 6.84 -0.15 11.08
CA ARG A 2 7.76 0.96 11.09
C ARG A 2 7.02 2.29 10.92
N ASP A 3 7.59 3.34 11.49
CA ASP A 3 7.21 4.72 11.16
C ASP A 3 7.74 5.11 9.77
N PRO A 4 7.35 6.29 9.25
CA PRO A 4 7.83 6.77 7.95
C PRO A 4 9.35 6.99 7.86
N ALA A 5 10.05 7.11 8.99
CA ALA A 5 11.51 7.24 9.02
C ALA A 5 12.25 5.89 9.07
N GLY A 6 11.51 4.77 9.12
CA GLY A 6 12.05 3.42 9.23
C GLY A 6 12.21 2.90 10.66
N GLY A 7 11.89 3.72 11.67
CA GLY A 7 11.96 3.33 13.07
C GLY A 7 10.93 2.25 13.40
N ILE A 8 11.34 1.20 14.12
CA ILE A 8 10.42 0.12 14.53
C ILE A 8 9.48 0.65 15.62
N VAL A 9 8.17 0.63 15.34
CA VAL A 9 7.14 1.14 16.26
C VAL A 9 6.22 0.07 16.82
N GLY A 10 6.28 -1.15 16.29
CA GLY A 10 5.45 -2.24 16.78
C GLY A 10 5.64 -3.56 16.06
N VAL A 11 5.18 -4.62 16.72
CA VAL A 11 5.27 -6.00 16.24
C VAL A 11 3.87 -6.57 16.09
N ARG A 12 3.55 -7.01 14.87
CA ARG A 12 2.31 -7.71 14.54
C ARG A 12 2.63 -9.19 14.44
N LEU A 13 1.89 -10.01 15.18
CA LEU A 13 2.02 -11.45 15.21
C LEU A 13 0.80 -12.10 14.54
N ARG A 14 1.03 -13.29 14.00
CA ARG A 14 0.01 -14.14 13.40
C ARG A 14 0.28 -15.58 13.84
N SER A 15 -0.74 -16.28 14.33
CA SER A 15 -0.64 -17.70 14.66
C SER A 15 -0.76 -18.55 13.40
N GLU A 16 -0.40 -19.83 13.52
CA GLU A 16 -0.65 -20.84 12.49
C GLU A 16 -2.14 -20.97 12.17
N THR A 17 -3.01 -20.79 13.17
CA THR A 17 -4.49 -20.76 13.00
C THR A 17 -5.02 -19.48 12.36
N GLY A 18 -4.14 -18.51 12.06
CA GLY A 18 -4.50 -17.27 11.40
C GLY A 18 -5.01 -16.16 12.32
N TYR A 19 -4.98 -16.35 13.63
CA TYR A 19 -5.29 -15.31 14.62
C TYR A 19 -4.20 -14.22 14.58
N LYS A 20 -4.62 -12.95 14.54
CA LYS A 20 -3.71 -11.79 14.43
C LYS A 20 -3.74 -10.98 15.72
N TRP A 21 -2.58 -10.67 16.32
CA TRP A 21 -2.48 -9.79 17.49
C TRP A 21 -1.24 -8.90 17.42
N SER A 22 -1.16 -7.89 18.29
CA SER A 22 0.04 -7.04 18.42
C SER A 22 0.67 -7.26 19.79
N VAL A 23 2.00 -7.18 19.86
CA VAL A 23 2.73 -7.22 21.12
C VAL A 23 2.37 -6.00 21.96
N ARG A 24 2.19 -6.17 23.28
CA ARG A 24 1.85 -5.06 24.19
C ARG A 24 2.87 -3.93 24.07
N GLY A 25 2.39 -2.69 24.00
CA GLY A 25 3.23 -1.51 23.77
C GLY A 25 3.49 -1.18 22.29
N SER A 26 3.07 -2.05 21.35
CA SER A 26 3.15 -1.75 19.93
C SER A 26 2.24 -0.60 19.53
N ARG A 27 2.73 0.27 18.65
CA ARG A 27 1.95 1.26 17.92
C ARG A 27 1.65 0.74 16.51
N GLN A 28 0.57 1.25 15.91
CA GLN A 28 0.31 1.02 14.49
C GLN A 28 1.34 1.79 13.66
N GLY A 29 1.84 1.14 12.61
CA GLY A 29 2.75 1.71 11.64
C GLY A 29 2.63 0.94 10.33
N LEU A 30 3.48 1.28 9.37
CA LEU A 30 3.52 0.62 8.07
C LEU A 30 4.28 -0.71 8.15
N PHE A 31 3.93 -1.66 7.28
CA PHE A 31 4.77 -2.82 7.01
C PHE A 31 5.75 -2.44 5.92
N ILE A 32 6.94 -2.04 6.34
CA ILE A 32 8.07 -1.70 5.47
C ILE A 32 9.12 -2.77 5.72
N ALA A 33 9.55 -3.50 4.69
CA ALA A 33 10.68 -4.43 4.81
C ALA A 33 12.01 -3.68 4.72
N ASP A 34 13.07 -4.30 5.24
CA ASP A 34 14.40 -3.71 5.18
C ASP A 34 15.01 -3.89 3.80
N GLY A 35 15.84 -2.94 3.35
CA GLY A 35 16.50 -3.02 2.05
C GLY A 35 15.57 -3.04 0.83
N VAL A 36 14.29 -2.68 0.98
CA VAL A 36 13.37 -2.57 -0.16
C VAL A 36 13.82 -1.43 -1.06
N ASP A 37 14.06 -1.75 -2.34
CA ASP A 37 14.32 -0.77 -3.37
C ASP A 37 13.02 -0.04 -3.75
N ILE A 38 12.68 0.97 -2.94
CA ILE A 38 11.52 1.83 -3.14
C ILE A 38 11.74 2.88 -4.25
N SER A 39 12.92 2.91 -4.89
CA SER A 39 13.15 3.76 -6.06
C SER A 39 12.43 3.24 -7.31
N ARG A 40 11.99 1.98 -7.28
CA ARG A 40 11.17 1.36 -8.32
C ARG A 40 9.74 1.86 -8.21
N GLU A 41 9.34 2.64 -9.20
CA GLU A 41 7.95 3.08 -9.35
C GLU A 41 7.19 2.19 -10.35
N PRO A 42 5.88 1.96 -10.12
CA PRO A 42 5.06 2.48 -9.02
C PRO A 42 5.28 1.73 -7.71
N LEU A 43 5.20 2.45 -6.58
CA LEU A 43 5.12 1.82 -5.26
C LEU A 43 3.73 1.21 -5.04
N VAL A 44 3.67 -0.09 -4.77
CA VAL A 44 2.41 -0.78 -4.46
C VAL A 44 2.09 -0.69 -2.96
N ILE A 45 0.88 -0.26 -2.63
CA ILE A 45 0.42 -0.11 -1.25
C ILE A 45 -0.67 -1.15 -0.98
N ALA A 46 -0.33 -2.19 -0.23
CA ALA A 46 -1.23 -3.30 0.09
C ALA A 46 -1.91 -3.14 1.46
N GLU A 47 -3.09 -3.75 1.61
CA GLU A 47 -3.74 -3.88 2.91
C GLU A 47 -3.20 -5.12 3.65
N GLY A 48 -2.47 -4.88 4.74
CA GLY A 48 -1.99 -5.93 5.61
C GLY A 48 -0.57 -6.45 5.32
N PRO A 49 -0.01 -7.22 6.25
CA PRO A 49 1.38 -7.67 6.18
C PRO A 49 1.59 -8.81 5.19
N THR A 50 0.58 -9.67 4.98
CA THR A 50 0.71 -10.89 4.18
C THR A 50 0.79 -10.59 2.70
N ASP A 51 -0.07 -9.71 2.21
CA ASP A 51 -0.07 -9.27 0.81
C ASP A 51 1.19 -8.46 0.49
N THR A 52 1.61 -7.61 1.43
CA THR A 52 2.87 -6.88 1.33
C THR A 52 4.07 -7.83 1.22
N ALA A 53 4.14 -8.84 2.10
CA ALA A 53 5.23 -9.81 2.09
C ALA A 53 5.24 -10.64 0.79
N ALA A 54 4.06 -11.00 0.27
CA ALA A 54 3.96 -11.73 -1.00
C ALA A 54 4.47 -10.90 -2.18
N LEU A 55 4.05 -9.64 -2.30
CA LEU A 55 4.53 -8.71 -3.34
C LEU A 55 6.04 -8.51 -3.27
N LEU A 56 6.57 -8.26 -2.07
CA LEU A 56 8.01 -8.14 -1.86
C LEU A 56 8.77 -9.43 -2.23
N GLY A 57 8.18 -10.60 -1.94
CA GLY A 57 8.76 -11.90 -2.24
C GLY A 57 8.99 -12.17 -3.73
N VAL A 58 8.20 -11.53 -4.60
CA VAL A 58 8.39 -11.60 -6.07
C VAL A 58 9.19 -10.42 -6.63
N GLY A 59 9.62 -9.47 -5.79
CA GLY A 59 10.42 -8.31 -6.19
C GLY A 59 9.62 -7.06 -6.56
N VAL A 60 8.34 -6.99 -6.19
CA VAL A 60 7.54 -5.76 -6.33
C VAL A 60 7.87 -4.80 -5.18
N ALA A 61 8.17 -3.54 -5.51
CA ALA A 61 8.32 -2.50 -4.49
C ALA A 61 6.97 -2.26 -3.81
N ALA A 62 6.87 -2.65 -2.54
CA ALA A 62 5.61 -2.60 -1.81
C ALA A 62 5.76 -2.19 -0.34
N ILE A 63 4.73 -1.52 0.17
CA ILE A 63 4.52 -1.28 1.61
C ILE A 63 3.10 -1.71 2.01
N GLY A 64 2.93 -2.03 3.29
CA GLY A 64 1.66 -2.47 3.83
C GLY A 64 1.05 -1.51 4.83
N ARG A 65 -0.27 -1.42 4.81
CA ARG A 65 -1.06 -0.72 5.83
C ARG A 65 -1.65 -1.70 6.85
N PRO A 66 -1.84 -1.32 8.13
CA PRO A 66 -2.40 -2.20 9.14
C PRO A 66 -3.89 -2.52 8.93
N SER A 67 -4.61 -1.67 8.18
CA SER A 67 -6.01 -1.85 7.79
C SER A 67 -6.42 -0.83 6.71
N CYS A 68 -7.59 -1.03 6.10
CA CYS A 68 -8.19 -0.19 5.06
C CYS A 68 -8.27 1.31 5.44
N LEU A 69 -8.52 1.61 6.72
CA LEU A 69 -8.59 2.98 7.26
C LEU A 69 -7.34 3.40 8.05
N GLY A 70 -6.44 2.46 8.35
CA GLY A 70 -5.26 2.70 9.18
C GLY A 70 -4.08 3.32 8.41
N ALA A 71 -3.21 3.99 9.14
CA ALA A 71 -1.92 4.49 8.67
C ALA A 71 -1.94 5.43 7.43
N VAL A 72 -3.02 6.18 7.20
CA VAL A 72 -3.12 7.11 6.05
C VAL A 72 -2.07 8.21 6.14
N ALA A 73 -1.92 8.84 7.31
CA ALA A 73 -0.96 9.91 7.53
C ALA A 73 0.48 9.42 7.39
N GLU A 74 0.76 8.23 7.92
CA GLU A 74 2.06 7.57 7.82
C GLU A 74 2.38 7.20 6.38
N THR A 75 1.40 6.73 5.60
CA THR A 75 1.58 6.43 4.18
C THR A 75 1.97 7.71 3.41
N ILE A 76 1.26 8.81 3.63
CA ILE A 76 1.58 10.12 3.01
C ILE A 76 2.95 10.62 3.45
N ALA A 77 3.28 10.53 4.74
CA ALA A 77 4.57 10.96 5.25
C ALA A 77 5.71 10.12 4.65
N PHE A 78 5.49 8.82 4.47
CA PHE A 78 6.45 7.92 3.83
C PHE A 78 6.64 8.30 2.36
N THR A 79 5.57 8.44 1.57
CA THR A 79 5.70 8.80 0.15
C THR A 79 6.39 10.15 -0.04
N ARG A 80 6.06 11.16 0.78
CA ARG A 80 6.72 12.47 0.75
C ARG A 80 8.20 12.39 1.12
N ARG A 81 8.53 11.65 2.18
CA ARG A 81 9.93 11.51 2.66
C ARG A 81 10.82 10.88 1.61
N HIS A 82 10.29 9.91 0.88
CA HIS A 82 11.04 9.13 -0.11
C HIS A 82 10.82 9.62 -1.55
N ALA A 83 10.21 10.79 -1.73
CA ALA A 83 9.94 11.41 -3.04
C ALA A 83 9.26 10.47 -4.05
N ILE A 84 8.34 9.62 -3.58
CA ILE A 84 7.59 8.67 -4.41
C ILE A 84 6.53 9.43 -5.20
N ASN A 85 6.60 9.36 -6.53
CA ASN A 85 5.70 10.11 -7.42
C ASN A 85 4.59 9.26 -8.02
N SER A 86 4.80 7.95 -8.19
CA SER A 86 3.79 7.01 -8.69
C SER A 86 3.46 5.93 -7.66
N THR A 87 2.16 5.73 -7.41
CA THR A 87 1.64 4.74 -6.46
C THR A 87 0.45 3.98 -7.02
N ILE A 88 0.37 2.68 -6.69
CA ILE A 88 -0.81 1.85 -6.90
C ILE A 88 -1.32 1.40 -5.53
N VAL A 89 -2.52 1.84 -5.16
CA VAL A 89 -3.22 1.34 -3.98
C VAL A 89 -3.95 0.05 -4.37
N LEU A 90 -3.51 -1.07 -3.79
CA LEU A 90 -4.15 -2.35 -4.00
C LEU A 90 -5.46 -2.38 -3.20
N SER A 91 -6.60 -2.40 -3.89
CA SER A 91 -7.91 -2.48 -3.25
C SER A 91 -8.38 -3.92 -3.14
N ASP A 92 -8.83 -4.34 -1.97
CA ASP A 92 -9.55 -5.60 -1.84
C ASP A 92 -10.86 -5.59 -2.64
N GLY A 93 -11.39 -6.79 -2.91
CA GLY A 93 -12.62 -6.96 -3.67
C GLY A 93 -13.90 -6.49 -2.97
N ASP A 94 -13.84 -6.19 -1.66
CA ASP A 94 -15.00 -5.82 -0.83
C ASP A 94 -15.20 -4.30 -0.69
N GLU A 95 -16.39 -3.91 -0.21
CA GLU A 95 -16.79 -2.51 -0.11
C GLU A 95 -15.96 -1.70 0.91
N PRO A 96 -15.64 -2.20 2.13
CA PRO A 96 -14.74 -1.51 3.04
C PRO A 96 -13.34 -1.27 2.46
N GLY A 97 -12.74 -2.28 1.81
CA GLY A 97 -11.42 -2.20 1.19
C GLY A 97 -11.38 -1.16 0.07
N ARG A 98 -12.39 -1.16 -0.82
CA ARG A 98 -12.54 -0.16 -1.90
C ARG A 98 -12.65 1.26 -1.37
N ARG A 99 -13.46 1.48 -0.32
CA ARG A 99 -13.59 2.81 0.30
C ARG A 99 -12.28 3.26 0.96
N GLY A 100 -11.60 2.36 1.66
CA GLY A 100 -10.29 2.64 2.27
C GLY A 100 -9.22 2.99 1.23
N ALA A 101 -9.20 2.27 0.10
CA ALA A 101 -8.32 2.54 -1.03
C ALA A 101 -8.60 3.92 -1.65
N LEU A 102 -9.88 4.25 -1.88
CA LEU A 102 -10.28 5.54 -2.44
C LEU A 102 -9.92 6.72 -1.53
N VAL A 103 -10.11 6.58 -0.21
CA VAL A 103 -9.74 7.60 0.78
C VAL A 103 -8.23 7.84 0.74
N LEU A 104 -7.43 6.77 0.77
CA LEU A 104 -5.98 6.91 0.69
C LEU A 104 -5.56 7.55 -0.63
N ALA A 105 -6.06 7.06 -1.75
CA ALA A 105 -5.65 7.51 -3.07
C ALA A 105 -5.93 9.01 -3.29
N ARG A 106 -7.08 9.51 -2.82
CA ARG A 106 -7.40 10.95 -2.83
C ARG A 106 -6.42 11.78 -2.00
N ARG A 107 -5.97 11.26 -0.86
CA ARG A 107 -4.98 11.96 -0.02
C ARG A 107 -3.59 11.92 -0.63
N LEU A 108 -3.23 10.81 -1.27
CA LEU A 108 -1.94 10.66 -1.95
C LEU A 108 -1.84 11.58 -3.16
N GLY A 109 -2.90 11.77 -3.94
CA GLY A 109 -2.81 12.59 -5.16
C GLY A 109 -2.68 14.09 -4.90
N ALA A 110 -2.67 14.53 -3.64
CA ALA A 110 -2.20 15.88 -3.27
C ALA A 110 -0.67 15.99 -3.23
N TYR A 111 0.06 14.87 -3.29
CA TYR A 111 1.51 14.79 -3.12
C TYR A 111 2.21 13.95 -4.20
N CYS A 112 1.54 12.93 -4.72
CA CYS A 112 2.04 12.07 -5.79
C CYS A 112 1.43 12.49 -7.13
N LEU A 113 2.24 12.49 -8.20
CA LEU A 113 1.82 12.87 -9.56
C LEU A 113 0.89 11.82 -10.20
N ASP A 114 1.04 10.57 -9.81
CA ASP A 114 0.31 9.44 -10.37
C ASP A 114 -0.16 8.52 -9.24
N VAL A 115 -1.47 8.50 -9.04
CA VAL A 115 -2.11 7.66 -8.02
C VAL A 115 -3.20 6.86 -8.69
N ARG A 116 -3.09 5.54 -8.52
CA ARG A 116 -3.98 4.58 -9.13
C ARG A 116 -4.55 3.63 -8.07
N ILE A 117 -5.72 3.09 -8.35
CA ILE A 117 -6.33 2.01 -7.56
C ILE A 117 -6.53 0.82 -8.47
N ALA A 118 -6.08 -0.35 -8.04
CA ALA A 118 -6.28 -1.59 -8.77
C ALA A 118 -6.56 -2.74 -7.80
N PRO A 119 -7.55 -3.62 -8.08
CA PRO A 119 -7.67 -4.89 -7.39
C PRO A 119 -6.72 -5.94 -8.01
N PRO A 120 -6.42 -7.05 -7.30
CA PRO A 120 -5.84 -8.22 -7.96
C PRO A 120 -6.80 -8.74 -9.06
N PRO A 121 -6.31 -9.57 -10.01
CA PRO A 121 -7.16 -10.20 -11.01
C PRO A 121 -8.36 -10.92 -10.37
N ARG A 122 -9.54 -10.84 -10.99
CA ARG A 122 -10.81 -11.36 -10.43
C ARG A 122 -10.78 -12.83 -9.98
N ARG A 123 -9.86 -13.62 -10.53
CA ARG A 123 -9.65 -15.04 -10.18
C ARG A 123 -8.95 -15.26 -8.84
N PHE A 124 -8.37 -14.22 -8.26
CA PHE A 124 -7.65 -14.27 -6.99
C PHE A 124 -8.35 -13.39 -5.96
N LYS A 125 -8.44 -13.90 -4.73
CA LYS A 125 -9.05 -13.20 -3.61
C LYS A 125 -8.18 -12.05 -3.11
N ASP A 126 -6.88 -12.29 -2.97
CA ASP A 126 -5.90 -11.38 -2.39
C ASP A 126 -4.58 -11.42 -3.18
N ALA A 127 -3.68 -10.46 -2.94
CA ALA A 127 -2.40 -10.39 -3.65
C ALA A 127 -1.51 -11.59 -3.32
N ARG A 128 -1.60 -12.11 -2.09
CA ARG A 128 -0.88 -13.31 -1.69
C ARG A 128 -1.31 -14.53 -2.52
N GLU A 129 -2.60 -14.75 -2.75
CA GLU A 129 -3.10 -15.84 -3.60
C GLU A 129 -2.65 -15.66 -5.05
N TRP A 130 -2.66 -14.43 -5.55
CA TRP A 130 -2.14 -14.13 -6.88
C TRP A 130 -0.64 -14.46 -6.99
N VAL A 131 0.18 -14.03 -6.04
CA VAL A 131 1.61 -14.36 -5.99
C VAL A 131 1.83 -15.87 -5.90
N ALA A 132 1.03 -16.58 -5.11
CA ALA A 132 1.11 -18.03 -4.97
C ALA A 132 0.82 -18.78 -6.28
N SER A 133 0.22 -18.14 -7.29
CA SER A 133 0.04 -18.73 -8.62
C SER A 133 1.31 -18.75 -9.47
N GLY A 134 2.44 -18.21 -8.96
CA GLY A 134 3.71 -18.13 -9.70
C GLY A 134 3.81 -16.93 -10.64
N VAL A 135 3.10 -15.84 -10.36
CA VAL A 135 3.23 -14.60 -11.15
C VAL A 135 4.57 -13.91 -10.85
N GLU A 136 5.20 -13.39 -11.90
CA GLU A 136 6.45 -12.62 -11.79
C GLU A 136 6.17 -11.13 -11.52
N ALA A 137 7.10 -10.42 -10.88
CA ALA A 137 6.93 -9.00 -10.54
C ALA A 137 6.53 -8.12 -11.73
N THR A 138 7.14 -8.34 -12.90
CA THR A 138 6.82 -7.58 -14.12
C THR A 138 5.36 -7.75 -14.52
N GLU A 139 4.83 -8.98 -14.46
CA GLU A 139 3.44 -9.27 -14.79
C GLU A 139 2.49 -8.67 -13.73
N VAL A 140 2.90 -8.65 -12.46
CA VAL A 140 2.15 -7.97 -11.40
C VAL A 140 1.98 -6.48 -11.73
N ILE A 141 3.09 -5.78 -12.02
CA ILE A 141 3.05 -4.35 -12.32
C ILE A 141 2.27 -4.06 -13.61
N GLN A 142 2.45 -4.86 -14.66
CA GLN A 142 1.72 -4.70 -15.91
C GLN A 142 0.21 -4.89 -15.70
N THR A 143 -0.18 -5.94 -14.99
CA THR A 143 -1.59 -6.27 -14.73
C THR A 143 -2.25 -5.19 -13.87
N LEU A 144 -1.59 -4.76 -12.79
CA LEU A 144 -2.11 -3.67 -11.95
C LEU A 144 -2.19 -2.35 -12.72
N SER A 145 -1.20 -2.04 -13.54
CA SER A 145 -1.19 -0.81 -14.35
C SER A 145 -2.28 -0.80 -15.41
N ALA A 146 -2.60 -1.95 -16.01
CA ALA A 146 -3.67 -2.09 -17.01
C ALA A 146 -5.07 -2.02 -16.37
N ALA A 147 -5.24 -2.58 -15.18
CA ALA A 147 -6.52 -2.58 -14.45
C ALA A 147 -6.76 -1.30 -13.64
N ALA A 148 -5.72 -0.47 -13.49
CA ALA A 148 -5.72 0.68 -12.60
C ALA A 148 -6.68 1.79 -13.04
N GLN A 149 -7.50 2.24 -12.10
CA GLN A 149 -8.24 3.50 -12.22
C GLN A 149 -7.37 4.63 -11.70
N ARG A 150 -7.02 5.59 -12.56
CA ARG A 150 -6.30 6.79 -12.16
C ARG A 150 -7.23 7.70 -11.35
N ILE A 151 -6.71 8.23 -10.24
CA ILE A 151 -7.43 9.21 -9.44
C ILE A 151 -7.07 10.60 -9.93
N GLU A 152 -8.07 11.29 -10.49
CA GLU A 152 -7.96 12.72 -10.76
C GLU A 152 -8.09 13.48 -9.46
N VAL A 153 -7.00 14.14 -9.04
CA VAL A 153 -7.08 15.12 -7.96
C VAL A 153 -7.27 16.48 -8.61
N ARG A 154 -8.48 17.04 -8.44
CA ARG A 154 -8.71 18.45 -8.72
C ARG A 154 -7.88 19.23 -7.70
N THR A 155 -6.85 19.91 -8.18
CA THR A 155 -6.08 20.86 -7.37
C THR A 155 -7.06 21.89 -6.83
N MET A 156 -7.40 21.80 -5.54
CA MET A 156 -7.97 22.95 -4.85
C MET A 156 -6.81 23.91 -4.69
N ALA A 157 -6.75 24.92 -5.57
CA ALA A 157 -5.87 26.06 -5.40
C ALA A 157 -6.02 26.52 -3.95
N HIS A 158 -4.95 26.42 -3.15
CA HIS A 158 -4.89 27.13 -1.90
C HIS A 158 -4.92 28.61 -2.28
N GLY A 159 -6.10 29.22 -2.14
CA GLY A 159 -6.25 30.66 -2.21
C GLY A 159 -5.37 31.25 -1.12
N GLU A 160 -4.29 31.88 -1.53
CA GLU A 160 -3.55 32.81 -0.70
C GLU A 160 -4.47 33.96 -0.29
N GLN A 161 -4.46 34.25 1.00
CA GLN A 161 -4.52 35.59 1.60
C GLN A 161 -5.83 36.40 1.46
N SER A 162 -6.46 36.68 2.60
CA SER A 162 -6.53 38.03 3.18
C SER A 162 -6.74 37.95 4.68
#